data_AF-A0A9Q7WGY1-F1
#
_entry.id   AF-A0A9Q7WGY1-F1
#
_cell.length_a   1.000
_cell.length_b   1.000
_cell.length_c   1.000
_cell.angle_alpha   90.00
_cell.angle_beta   90.00
_cell.angle_gamma   90.00
#
_symmetry.space_group_name_H-M   'P 1'
#
loop_
_entity.id
_entity.type
_entity.pdbx_description
1 polymer ?
#
loop_
_entity_poly.entity_id
_entity_poly.type
_entity_poly.pdbx_seq_one_letter_code
_entity_poly.pdbx_strand_id
1 'polypeptide(L)'
;MNDEQKRPMLIRIVTAKLTREITTWALITAAALFFVFAIAPGLRHFIEGDPPQPIEWSEFKSAEQLKDFMSRESGTRVRQGADWWSVEVTRPVRGFGDDSVPCTRVLRTVADGKTILIDGDWRYNSDGFRVCRYPGDGR
;
A
#
# COMPACT_ATOMS: atom_id res chain seq x y z
N MET A 1 -45.52 -55.12 -21.97
CA MET A 1 -45.50 -53.72 -21.50
C MET A 1 -45.07 -52.85 -22.66
N ASN A 2 -46.01 -52.07 -23.22
CA ASN A 2 -45.88 -51.37 -24.50
C ASN A 2 -44.84 -50.22 -24.41
N ASP A 3 -44.08 -49.96 -25.48
CA ASP A 3 -42.98 -48.99 -25.48
C ASP A 3 -43.44 -47.54 -25.25
N GLU A 4 -44.71 -47.24 -25.53
CA GLU A 4 -45.34 -45.95 -25.22
C GLU A 4 -45.43 -45.66 -23.73
N GLN A 5 -45.56 -46.69 -22.88
CA GLN A 5 -45.64 -46.53 -21.42
C GLN A 5 -44.25 -46.37 -20.76
N LYS A 6 -43.19 -46.85 -21.40
CA LYS A 6 -41.81 -46.75 -20.89
C LYS A 6 -41.21 -45.36 -21.10
N ARG A 7 -41.55 -44.69 -22.21
CA ARG A 7 -41.07 -43.33 -22.54
C ARG A 7 -41.33 -42.29 -21.44
N PRO A 8 -42.55 -42.13 -20.90
CA PRO A 8 -42.80 -41.13 -19.85
C PRO A 8 -42.07 -41.46 -18.53
N MET A 9 -41.87 -42.75 -18.22
CA MET A 9 -41.13 -43.17 -17.03
C MET A 9 -39.63 -42.90 -17.16
N LEU A 10 -39.05 -43.17 -18.33
CA LEU A 10 -37.65 -42.86 -18.64
C LEU A 10 -37.40 -41.34 -18.61
N ILE A 11 -38.28 -40.54 -19.20
CA ILE A 11 -38.17 -39.08 -19.16
C ILE A 11 -38.17 -38.58 -17.72
N ARG A 12 -39.09 -39.08 -16.86
CA ARG A 12 -39.14 -38.68 -15.44
C ARG A 12 -37.86 -39.03 -14.68
N ILE A 13 -37.30 -40.22 -14.89
CA ILE A 13 -36.05 -40.66 -14.24
C ILE A 13 -34.88 -39.80 -14.71
N VAL A 14 -34.78 -39.54 -16.01
CA VAL A 14 -33.72 -38.70 -16.58
C VAL A 14 -33.83 -37.27 -16.09
N THR A 15 -35.03 -36.69 -16.05
CA THR A 15 -35.24 -35.33 -15.51
C THR A 15 -34.90 -35.26 -14.03
N ALA A 16 -35.30 -36.24 -13.22
CA ALA A 16 -34.97 -36.24 -11.78
C ALA A 16 -33.46 -36.34 -11.54
N LYS A 17 -32.76 -37.16 -12.33
CA LYS A 17 -31.30 -37.28 -12.26
C LYS A 17 -30.60 -35.99 -12.70
N LEU A 18 -31.04 -35.41 -13.82
CA LEU A 18 -30.50 -34.15 -14.34
C LEU A 18 -30.72 -32.99 -13.36
N THR A 19 -31.93 -32.86 -12.78
CA THR A 19 -32.23 -31.85 -11.76
C THR A 19 -31.33 -32.00 -10.55
N ARG A 20 -31.06 -33.24 -10.10
CA ARG A 20 -30.17 -33.53 -8.97
C ARG A 20 -28.72 -33.16 -9.25
N GLU A 21 -28.22 -33.46 -10.45
CA GLU A 21 -26.87 -33.07 -10.87
C GLU A 21 -26.75 -31.54 -10.95
N ILE A 22 -27.72 -30.85 -11.55
CA ILE A 22 -27.74 -29.38 -11.63
C ILE A 22 -27.76 -28.76 -10.23
N THR A 23 -28.60 -29.24 -9.31
CA THR A 23 -28.64 -28.71 -7.94
C THR A 23 -27.34 -28.96 -7.19
N THR A 24 -26.69 -30.10 -7.43
CA THR A 24 -25.40 -30.41 -6.80
C THR A 24 -24.31 -29.46 -7.32
N TRP A 25 -24.24 -29.24 -8.64
CA TRP A 25 -23.31 -28.27 -9.21
C TRP A 25 -23.58 -26.85 -8.73
N ALA A 26 -24.85 -26.44 -8.68
CA ALA A 26 -25.23 -25.12 -8.16
C ALA A 26 -24.80 -24.91 -6.70
N LEU A 27 -24.95 -25.94 -5.86
CA LEU A 27 -24.50 -25.89 -4.46
C LEU A 27 -22.97 -25.82 -4.36
N ILE A 28 -22.25 -26.59 -5.16
CA ILE A 28 -20.78 -26.55 -5.20
C ILE A 28 -20.30 -25.16 -5.65
N THR A 29 -20.89 -24.60 -6.70
CA THR A 29 -20.54 -23.27 -7.18
C THR A 29 -20.87 -22.20 -6.15
N ALA A 30 -22.04 -22.27 -5.49
CA ALA A 30 -22.41 -21.34 -4.44
C ALA A 30 -21.44 -21.41 -3.24
N ALA A 31 -21.07 -22.62 -2.82
CA ALA A 31 -20.06 -22.81 -1.76
C ALA A 31 -18.70 -22.25 -2.18
N ALA A 32 -18.23 -22.52 -3.40
CA ALA A 32 -16.97 -21.99 -3.91
C ALA A 32 -16.96 -20.45 -3.94
N LEU A 33 -18.05 -19.83 -4.41
CA LEU A 33 -18.19 -18.37 -4.38
C LEU A 33 -18.20 -17.84 -2.96
N PHE A 34 -18.87 -18.50 -2.02
CA PHE A 34 -18.85 -18.11 -0.62
C PHE A 34 -17.42 -18.16 -0.02
N PHE A 35 -16.66 -19.22 -0.30
CA PHE A 35 -15.27 -19.31 0.13
C PHE A 35 -14.38 -18.22 -0.47
N VAL A 36 -14.53 -17.93 -1.77
CA VAL A 36 -13.72 -16.91 -2.47
C VAL A 36 -14.07 -15.50 -2.03
N PHE A 37 -15.34 -15.17 -1.86
CA PHE A 37 -15.77 -13.80 -1.62
C PHE A 37 -16.00 -13.45 -0.14
N ALA A 38 -16.34 -14.42 0.72
CA ALA A 38 -16.58 -14.17 2.14
C ALA A 38 -15.40 -14.58 3.04
N ILE A 39 -14.74 -15.71 2.75
CA ILE A 39 -13.73 -16.28 3.65
C ILE A 39 -12.30 -15.86 3.27
N ALA A 40 -11.93 -15.94 1.99
CA ALA A 40 -10.58 -15.62 1.53
C ALA A 40 -10.13 -14.18 1.83
N PRO A 41 -10.97 -13.13 1.72
CA PRO A 41 -10.55 -11.77 2.06
C PRO A 41 -10.25 -11.61 3.55
N GLY A 42 -11.03 -12.26 4.42
CA GLY A 42 -10.81 -12.24 5.87
C GLY A 42 -9.50 -12.94 6.24
N LEU A 43 -9.21 -14.10 5.64
CA LEU A 43 -7.95 -14.82 5.85
C LEU A 43 -6.72 -14.03 5.35
N ARG A 44 -6.87 -13.32 4.24
CA ARG A 44 -5.77 -12.51 3.67
C ARG A 44 -5.29 -11.44 4.65
N HIS A 45 -6.21 -10.80 5.37
CA HIS A 45 -5.88 -9.83 6.43
C HIS A 45 -5.06 -10.45 7.58
N PHE A 46 -5.35 -11.70 7.97
CA PHE A 46 -4.58 -12.40 9.01
C PHE A 46 -3.19 -12.85 8.53
N ILE A 47 -2.99 -13.07 7.23
CA ILE A 47 -1.72 -13.55 6.66
C ILE A 47 -0.78 -12.38 6.32
N GLU A 48 -1.30 -11.32 5.71
CA GLU A 48 -0.49 -10.16 5.30
C GLU A 48 -0.24 -9.19 6.48
N GLY A 49 -1.03 -9.29 7.56
CA GLY A 49 -1.00 -8.34 8.67
C GLY A 49 -1.56 -6.98 8.26
N ASP A 50 -1.81 -6.11 9.25
CA ASP A 50 -2.13 -4.72 8.94
C ASP A 50 -0.93 -4.06 8.23
N PRO A 51 -1.17 -3.27 7.16
CA PRO A 51 -0.10 -2.48 6.58
C PRO A 51 0.52 -1.59 7.68
N PRO A 52 1.84 -1.39 7.68
CA PRO A 52 2.49 -0.56 8.69
C PRO A 52 1.86 0.82 8.66
N GLN A 53 1.39 1.29 9.83
CA GLN A 53 0.81 2.62 9.94
C GLN A 53 1.86 3.67 9.58
N PRO A 54 1.48 4.74 8.85
CA PRO A 54 2.38 5.84 8.56
C PRO A 54 2.83 6.49 9.87
N ILE A 55 4.15 6.56 10.08
CA ILE A 55 4.77 7.18 11.24
C ILE A 55 4.70 8.70 11.08
N GLU A 56 4.16 9.41 12.07
CA GLU A 56 4.15 10.87 12.03
C GLU A 56 5.57 11.45 12.16
N TRP A 57 5.85 12.55 11.44
CA TRP A 57 7.13 13.26 11.53
C TRP A 57 7.46 13.77 12.94
N SER A 58 6.45 13.91 13.80
CA SER A 58 6.55 14.33 15.21
C SER A 58 7.09 13.22 16.13
N GLU A 59 7.01 11.96 15.72
CA GLU A 59 7.41 10.80 16.52
C GLU A 59 8.93 10.65 16.58
N PHE A 60 9.64 11.09 15.54
CA PHE A 60 11.09 11.05 15.47
C PHE A 60 11.72 11.99 16.50
N LYS A 61 12.54 11.42 17.40
CA LYS A 61 13.16 12.17 18.51
C LYS A 61 14.53 12.73 18.18
N SER A 62 15.17 12.21 17.13
CA SER A 62 16.47 12.69 16.66
C SER A 62 16.55 12.81 15.15
N ALA A 63 17.49 13.64 14.70
CA ALA A 63 17.77 13.82 13.27
C ALA A 63 18.28 12.52 12.63
N GLU A 64 19.04 11.72 13.37
CA GLU A 64 19.60 10.44 12.92
C GLU A 64 18.48 9.42 12.68
N GLN A 65 17.52 9.32 13.61
CA GLN A 65 16.39 8.41 13.47
C GLN A 65 15.54 8.76 12.24
N LEU A 66 15.27 10.05 12.03
CA LEU A 66 14.53 10.51 10.87
C LEU A 66 15.33 10.33 9.57
N LYS A 67 16.63 10.61 9.60
CA LYS A 67 17.53 10.40 8.46
C LYS A 67 17.54 8.93 8.05
N ASP A 68 17.68 7.99 8.98
CA ASP A 68 17.71 6.56 8.69
C ASP A 68 16.40 6.07 8.10
N PHE A 69 15.27 6.61 8.57
CA PHE A 69 13.95 6.34 7.99
C PHE A 69 13.84 6.87 6.55
N MET A 70 14.11 8.16 6.35
CA MET A 70 13.99 8.82 5.03
C MET A 70 15.02 8.33 4.01
N SER A 71 16.18 7.85 4.46
CA SER A 71 17.27 7.39 3.59
C SER A 71 16.96 6.09 2.85
N ARG A 72 15.87 5.41 3.20
CA ARG A 72 15.39 4.21 2.51
C ARG A 72 14.92 4.50 1.10
N GLU A 73 14.31 5.67 0.91
CA GLU A 73 13.64 6.05 -0.35
C GLU A 73 14.25 7.32 -0.97
N SER A 74 15.07 8.06 -0.22
CA SER A 74 15.61 9.34 -0.65
C SER A 74 17.05 9.57 -0.20
N GLY A 75 17.82 10.35 -0.94
CA GLY A 75 19.04 10.95 -0.42
C GLY A 75 18.68 12.03 0.60
N THR A 76 19.32 12.03 1.76
CA THR A 76 19.02 12.96 2.85
C THR A 76 20.23 13.83 3.21
N ARG A 77 19.97 15.03 3.75
CA ARG A 77 20.99 15.85 4.42
C ARG A 77 20.47 16.29 5.77
N VAL A 78 21.35 16.26 6.77
CA VAL A 78 21.08 16.73 8.12
C VAL A 78 21.72 18.10 8.32
N ARG A 79 20.99 19.04 8.92
CA ARG A 79 21.53 20.30 9.46
C ARG A 79 21.15 20.39 10.94
N GLN A 80 22.06 20.86 11.78
CA GLN A 80 21.85 20.96 13.23
C GLN A 80 22.37 22.30 13.73
N GLY A 81 21.67 22.87 14.70
CA GLY A 81 22.11 24.02 15.51
C GLY A 81 21.99 23.69 16.99
N ALA A 82 22.20 24.68 17.85
CA ALA A 82 22.21 24.48 19.31
C ALA A 82 20.87 23.89 19.84
N ASP A 83 19.73 24.40 19.35
CA ASP A 83 18.40 24.03 19.84
C ASP A 83 17.45 23.53 18.75
N TRP A 84 17.99 23.13 17.60
CA TRP A 84 17.19 22.64 16.47
C TRP A 84 17.96 21.68 15.59
N TRP A 85 17.22 20.83 14.89
CA TRP A 85 17.75 20.00 13.82
C TRP A 85 16.77 19.93 12.66
N SER A 86 17.30 19.72 11.46
CA SER A 86 16.48 19.52 10.27
C SER A 86 17.01 18.40 9.41
N VAL A 87 16.12 17.60 8.85
CA VAL A 87 16.43 16.58 7.84
C VAL A 87 15.73 16.98 6.55
N GLU A 88 16.50 17.10 5.49
CA GLU A 88 16.03 17.49 4.18
C GLU A 88 16.21 16.38 3.16
N VAL A 89 15.19 16.16 2.33
CA VAL A 89 15.30 15.36 1.11
C VAL A 89 16.19 16.11 0.11
N THR A 90 17.10 15.39 -0.54
CA THR A 90 18.01 15.98 -1.53
C THR A 90 17.77 15.43 -2.93
N ARG A 91 17.43 14.14 -3.06
CA ARG A 91 17.14 13.45 -4.32
C ARG A 91 16.32 12.19 -4.05
N PRO A 92 15.48 11.71 -4.98
CA PRO A 92 14.89 10.38 -4.87
C PRO A 92 15.97 9.31 -5.10
N VAL A 93 15.81 8.14 -4.48
CA VAL A 93 16.63 6.96 -4.79
C VAL A 93 16.00 6.23 -5.98
N ARG A 94 16.76 6.06 -7.06
CA ARG A 94 16.28 5.39 -8.29
C ARG A 94 15.73 4.00 -7.97
N GLY A 95 14.51 3.72 -8.45
CA GLY A 95 13.85 2.41 -8.33
C GLY A 95 12.76 2.34 -7.25
N PHE A 96 12.68 3.34 -6.37
CA PHE A 96 11.58 3.54 -5.43
C PHE A 96 10.73 4.71 -5.90
N GLY A 97 9.88 4.48 -6.91
CA GLY A 97 8.89 5.43 -7.42
C GLY A 97 9.31 6.89 -7.28
N ASP A 98 10.14 7.41 -8.20
CA ASP A 98 10.73 8.76 -8.08
C ASP A 98 9.69 9.88 -7.83
N ASP A 99 8.41 9.64 -8.15
CA ASP A 99 7.28 10.54 -7.95
C ASP A 99 6.57 10.43 -6.59
N SER A 100 6.79 9.35 -5.82
CA SER A 100 6.20 9.17 -4.49
C SER A 100 7.00 9.82 -3.36
N VAL A 101 8.26 10.20 -3.61
CA VAL A 101 9.11 10.85 -2.60
C VAL A 101 8.77 12.35 -2.51
N PRO A 102 8.25 12.82 -1.36
CA PRO A 102 7.94 14.23 -1.19
C PRO A 102 9.23 15.06 -1.04
N CYS A 103 9.33 16.18 -1.74
CA CYS A 103 10.40 17.16 -1.55
C CYS A 103 10.10 17.98 -0.30
N THR A 104 10.41 17.43 0.87
CA THR A 104 10.06 18.04 2.16
C THR A 104 11.28 18.09 3.06
N ARG A 105 11.45 19.19 3.79
CA ARG A 105 12.41 19.34 4.88
C ARG A 105 11.64 19.35 6.18
N VAL A 106 12.02 18.47 7.08
CA VAL A 106 11.47 18.41 8.43
C VAL A 106 12.39 19.20 9.34
N LEU A 107 11.89 20.26 9.94
CA LEU A 107 12.58 21.07 10.96
C LEU A 107 11.99 20.76 12.32
N ARG A 108 12.84 20.43 13.28
CA ARG A 108 12.47 20.19 14.68
C ARG A 108 13.20 21.17 15.57
N THR A 109 12.43 21.86 16.40
CA THR A 109 12.98 22.67 17.50
C THR A 109 12.94 21.86 18.78
N VAL A 110 14.07 21.78 19.48
CA VAL A 110 14.26 20.95 20.68
C VAL A 110 13.56 21.57 21.89
N ALA A 111 13.57 22.89 21.99
CA ALA A 111 13.03 23.63 23.13
C ALA A 111 11.50 23.51 23.29
N ASP A 112 10.76 23.54 22.18
CA ASP A 112 9.29 23.48 22.16
C ASP A 112 8.76 22.13 21.65
N GLY A 113 9.64 21.25 21.17
CA GLY A 113 9.25 19.99 20.55
C GLY A 113 8.31 20.20 19.35
N LYS A 114 8.45 21.30 18.62
CA LYS A 114 7.65 21.58 17.43
C LYS A 114 8.31 20.99 16.19
N THR A 115 7.51 20.28 15.38
CA THR A 115 7.90 19.87 14.02
C THR A 115 7.25 20.80 13.01
N ILE A 116 8.05 21.31 12.07
CA ILE A 116 7.60 22.12 10.94
C ILE A 116 8.02 21.40 9.66
N LEU A 117 7.08 21.27 8.73
CA LEU A 117 7.34 20.77 7.40
C LEU A 117 7.55 21.96 6.46
N ILE A 118 8.64 21.93 5.72
CA ILE A 118 8.98 22.94 4.72
C ILE A 118 8.97 22.23 3.38
N ASP A 119 8.00 22.59 2.55
CA ASP A 119 7.91 22.07 1.20
C ASP A 119 8.97 22.72 0.31
N GLY A 120 9.59 21.90 -0.52
CA GLY A 120 10.53 22.30 -1.54
C GLY A 120 10.03 21.98 -2.94
N ASP A 121 10.81 22.43 -3.92
CA ASP A 121 10.57 22.18 -5.32
C ASP A 121 11.55 21.13 -5.86
N TRP A 122 11.02 20.15 -6.59
CA TRP A 122 11.84 19.28 -7.41
C TRP A 122 12.35 20.01 -8.65
N ARG A 123 13.65 19.94 -8.90
CA ARG A 123 14.33 20.51 -10.07
C ARG A 123 15.29 19.48 -10.66
N TYR A 124 15.61 19.58 -11.94
CA TYR A 124 16.69 18.79 -12.52
C TYR A 124 17.99 19.60 -12.48
N ASN A 125 19.09 18.95 -12.09
CA ASN A 125 20.43 19.54 -12.22
C ASN A 125 20.97 19.36 -13.65
N SER A 126 22.15 19.94 -13.93
CA SER A 126 22.83 19.83 -15.23
C SER A 126 23.13 18.40 -15.66
N ASP A 127 23.28 17.50 -14.68
CA ASP A 127 23.58 16.09 -14.89
C ASP A 127 22.30 15.24 -15.11
N GLY A 128 21.12 15.88 -15.17
CA GLY A 128 19.84 15.23 -15.40
C GLY A 128 19.26 14.50 -14.19
N PHE A 129 19.78 14.73 -12.98
CA PHE A 129 19.22 14.18 -11.74
C PHE A 129 18.19 15.12 -11.12
N ARG A 130 17.09 14.54 -10.64
CA ARG A 130 16.08 15.24 -9.85
C ARG A 130 16.64 15.54 -8.46
N VAL A 131 16.65 16.81 -8.08
CA VAL A 131 17.15 17.34 -6.83
C VAL A 131 16.12 18.24 -6.18
N CYS A 132 15.99 18.16 -4.85
CA CYS A 132 15.04 18.93 -4.08
C CYS A 132 15.68 20.27 -3.68
N ARG A 133 14.96 21.37 -3.89
CA ARG A 133 15.39 22.74 -3.58
C ARG A 133 14.40 23.38 -2.60
N TYR A 134 14.91 23.97 -1.53
CA TYR A 134 14.08 24.62 -0.53
C TYR A 134 14.13 26.14 -0.65
N PRO A 135 13.03 26.83 -0.27
CA PRO A 135 13.04 28.27 -0.15
C PRO A 135 14.13 28.74 0.82
N GLY A 136 14.84 29.81 0.46
CA GLY A 136 15.92 30.37 1.28
C GLY A 136 17.30 29.69 1.15
N ASP A 137 17.43 28.58 0.42
CA ASP A 137 18.75 28.00 0.07
C ASP A 137 19.46 28.74 -1.10
N GLY A 138 18.92 29.90 -1.50
CA GLY A 138 19.54 30.78 -2.48
C GLY A 138 20.84 31.37 -1.92
N ARG A 139 21.97 30.76 -2.31
CA ARG A 139 23.26 31.44 -2.37
C ARG A 139 23.20 32.61 -3.35
#